data_AF-A0A8H9N1C8-F1
#
_entry.id   AF-A0A8H9N1C8-F1
#
_cell.length_a   1.000
_cell.length_b   1.000
_cell.length_c   1.000
_cell.angle_alpha   90.00
_cell.angle_beta   90.00
_cell.angle_gamma   90.00
#
_symmetry.space_group_name_H-M   'P 1'
#
loop_
_entity.id
_entity.type
_entity.pdbx_description
1 polymer ?
#
loop_
_entity_poly.entity_id
_entity_poly.type
_entity_poly.pdbx_seq_one_letter_code
_entity_poly.pdbx_strand_id
1 'polypeptide(L)'
;MDYKKGSKLIEFEYEKFEFMRKSDSKGHFKQHIPALLDKIDKGKPVFFKRLLIGLAEDGFPPAETQQMFETTNIGNGRQCVKIATSKLNCYRELRARYLRELEVSPKAIAAVKGQSHSKSSSGAMLQIYTHENDANPYCVLIENGIPRAVPNLKKKLLLIENLELFIHYKKVLEYINKKCGRVHGGEVALTSWDIAYSQGSGILNKQHLSVLSRYQVIECLFDLDYGGYITYITLKNRLRGVKVKFLAPTEFNKVFEQYGFEMPQSEYIQIENMLKGGRHSKIFKEIMKTALRHRLKVEQEVYLLDETIYDKC
;
A
#
# COMPACT_ATOMS: atom_id res chain seq x y z
N MET A 1 -10.47 41.11 -8.21
CA MET A 1 -11.35 40.96 -9.38
C MET A 1 -10.47 40.67 -10.57
N ASP A 2 -10.53 39.57 -11.31
CA ASP A 2 -11.43 38.42 -11.34
C ASP A 2 -10.66 37.24 -11.95
N TYR A 3 -10.65 36.10 -11.26
CA TYR A 3 -10.16 34.84 -11.82
C TYR A 3 -11.33 34.12 -12.49
N LYS A 4 -11.34 34.06 -13.84
CA LYS A 4 -12.17 33.10 -14.59
C LYS A 4 -11.26 32.20 -15.42
N LYS A 5 -10.95 31.02 -14.90
CA LYS A 5 -10.39 29.90 -15.67
C LYS A 5 -11.53 28.91 -15.90
N GLY A 6 -12.07 28.91 -17.11
CA GLY A 6 -13.20 28.09 -17.52
C GLY A 6 -12.86 26.60 -17.48
N SER A 7 -13.59 25.87 -16.65
CA SER A 7 -13.79 24.43 -16.78
C SER A 7 -14.62 24.17 -18.03
N LYS A 8 -14.01 23.60 -19.08
CA LYS A 8 -14.78 23.01 -20.18
C LYS A 8 -15.48 21.76 -19.65
N LEU A 9 -16.77 21.92 -19.31
CA LEU A 9 -17.72 20.82 -19.25
C LEU A 9 -17.74 20.18 -20.64
N ILE A 10 -17.46 18.88 -20.68
CA ILE A 10 -17.59 18.08 -21.90
C ILE A 10 -19.09 17.81 -22.04
N GLU A 11 -19.74 18.47 -22.99
CA GLU A 11 -21.10 18.13 -23.43
C GLU A 11 -21.09 16.71 -24.01
N PHE A 12 -22.01 15.88 -23.53
CA PHE A 12 -22.21 14.51 -24.00
C PHE A 12 -23.17 14.52 -25.18
N GLU A 13 -22.65 14.44 -26.40
CA GLU A 13 -23.45 14.06 -27.57
C GLU A 13 -23.76 12.56 -27.51
N TYR A 14 -25.03 12.26 -27.25
CA TYR A 14 -25.64 10.94 -27.28
C TYR A 14 -26.00 10.56 -28.72
N GLU A 15 -25.03 10.27 -29.59
CA GLU A 15 -25.37 9.57 -30.83
C GLU A 15 -24.17 8.86 -31.46
N LYS A 16 -24.42 7.62 -31.90
CA LYS A 16 -23.59 6.72 -32.71
C LYS A 16 -22.33 6.12 -32.06
N PHE A 17 -22.48 4.92 -31.50
CA PHE A 17 -21.44 3.89 -31.56
C PHE A 17 -22.06 2.48 -31.63
N GLU A 18 -22.33 1.99 -32.84
CA GLU A 18 -22.44 0.56 -33.13
C GLU A 18 -21.04 -0.01 -33.37
N PHE A 19 -20.59 -1.00 -32.58
CA PHE A 19 -19.81 -2.15 -33.06
C PHE A 19 -19.63 -3.22 -31.94
N MET A 20 -20.23 -4.41 -32.18
CA MET A 20 -19.95 -5.78 -31.72
C MET A 20 -19.72 -6.12 -30.22
N ARG A 21 -20.32 -7.15 -29.59
CA ARG A 21 -21.56 -7.97 -29.72
C ARG A 21 -21.54 -9.00 -28.57
N LYS A 22 -22.60 -9.06 -27.76
CA LYS A 22 -23.27 -10.24 -27.14
C LYS A 22 -24.32 -9.72 -26.14
N SER A 23 -25.59 -9.78 -26.54
CA SER A 23 -26.79 -9.30 -25.82
C SER A 23 -27.48 -10.44 -25.07
N ASP A 24 -28.21 -10.13 -24.00
CA ASP A 24 -29.15 -11.07 -23.39
C ASP A 24 -30.53 -11.05 -24.09
N SER A 25 -31.43 -11.93 -23.66
CA SER A 25 -32.74 -12.18 -24.25
C SER A 25 -33.73 -11.01 -24.18
N LYS A 26 -33.36 -9.88 -23.56
CA LYS A 26 -34.17 -8.66 -23.51
C LYS A 26 -33.51 -7.46 -24.20
N GLY A 27 -32.38 -7.67 -24.90
CA GLY A 27 -31.70 -6.61 -25.67
C GLY A 27 -31.01 -5.55 -24.80
N HIS A 28 -30.91 -5.76 -23.48
CA HIS A 28 -30.24 -4.83 -22.58
C HIS A 28 -28.76 -5.21 -22.45
N PHE A 29 -27.88 -4.24 -22.71
CA PHE A 29 -26.44 -4.40 -22.55
C PHE A 29 -26.08 -4.39 -21.07
N LYS A 30 -26.07 -5.55 -20.39
CA LYS A 30 -25.62 -5.56 -18.99
C LYS A 30 -24.11 -5.44 -18.91
N GLN A 31 -23.60 -4.21 -18.93
CA GLN A 31 -22.22 -3.94 -18.59
C GLN A 31 -21.99 -4.49 -17.19
N HIS A 32 -20.99 -5.37 -17.00
CA HIS A 32 -20.77 -6.01 -15.70
C HIS A 32 -20.10 -5.03 -14.74
N ILE A 33 -20.86 -4.02 -14.28
CA ILE A 33 -20.47 -2.99 -13.31
C ILE A 33 -19.72 -3.63 -12.13
N PRO A 34 -20.18 -4.75 -11.52
CA PRO A 34 -19.43 -5.36 -10.42
C PRO A 34 -18.01 -5.79 -10.78
N ALA A 35 -17.76 -6.21 -12.02
CA ALA A 35 -16.44 -6.65 -12.47
C ALA A 35 -15.53 -5.47 -12.85
N LEU A 36 -16.11 -4.36 -13.29
CA LEU A 36 -15.37 -3.11 -13.49
C LEU A 36 -14.99 -2.50 -12.16
N LEU A 37 -15.91 -2.42 -11.20
CA LEU A 37 -15.64 -1.98 -9.83
C LEU A 37 -14.59 -2.87 -9.13
N ASP A 38 -14.67 -4.19 -9.28
CA ASP A 38 -13.65 -5.12 -8.75
C ASP A 38 -12.24 -4.90 -9.34
N LYS A 39 -12.16 -4.52 -10.62
CA LYS A 39 -10.88 -4.13 -11.24
C LYS A 39 -10.36 -2.81 -10.67
N ILE A 40 -11.24 -1.84 -10.41
CA ILE A 40 -10.87 -0.57 -9.76
C ILE A 40 -10.35 -0.81 -8.35
N ASP A 41 -11.04 -1.62 -7.53
CA ASP A 41 -10.62 -1.98 -6.18
C ASP A 41 -9.22 -2.65 -6.16
N LYS A 42 -8.91 -3.38 -7.23
CA LYS A 42 -7.61 -4.06 -7.44
C LYS A 42 -6.55 -3.18 -8.10
N GLY A 43 -6.84 -1.90 -8.35
CA GLY A 43 -5.94 -0.98 -9.05
C GLY A 43 -5.60 -1.40 -10.49
N LYS A 44 -6.46 -2.22 -11.11
CA LYS A 44 -6.28 -2.69 -12.48
C LYS A 44 -6.89 -1.70 -13.48
N PRO A 45 -6.31 -1.56 -14.68
CA PRO A 45 -6.90 -0.71 -15.69
C PRO A 45 -8.29 -1.16 -16.13
N VAL A 46 -9.19 -0.19 -16.33
CA VAL A 46 -10.57 -0.41 -16.76
C VAL A 46 -10.93 0.49 -17.93
N PHE A 47 -11.99 0.13 -18.66
CA PHE A 47 -12.65 1.04 -19.58
C PHE A 47 -13.58 1.94 -18.77
N PHE A 48 -13.08 3.05 -18.24
CA PHE A 48 -13.84 3.89 -17.29
C PHE A 48 -15.12 4.45 -17.91
N LYS A 49 -15.11 4.79 -19.20
CA LYS A 49 -16.31 5.21 -19.93
C LYS A 49 -17.43 4.16 -19.88
N ARG A 50 -17.09 2.86 -19.93
CA ARG A 50 -18.07 1.78 -19.77
C ARG A 50 -18.66 1.79 -18.36
N LEU A 51 -17.83 1.96 -17.33
CA LEU A 51 -18.34 2.08 -15.96
C LEU A 51 -19.33 3.23 -15.82
N LEU A 52 -19.00 4.43 -16.34
CA LEU A 52 -19.90 5.59 -16.24
C LEU A 52 -21.25 5.36 -16.94
N ILE A 53 -21.24 4.74 -18.12
CA ILE A 53 -22.48 4.41 -18.86
C ILE A 53 -23.32 3.43 -18.04
N GLY A 54 -22.72 2.32 -17.58
CA GLY A 54 -23.46 1.33 -16.79
C GLY A 54 -24.01 1.91 -15.50
N LEU A 55 -23.27 2.78 -14.82
CA LEU A 55 -23.75 3.44 -13.61
C LEU A 55 -24.89 4.43 -13.90
N ALA A 56 -24.85 5.14 -15.02
CA ALA A 56 -25.95 6.00 -15.45
C ALA A 56 -27.22 5.19 -15.76
N GLU A 57 -27.09 4.02 -16.42
CA GLU A 57 -28.19 3.08 -16.66
C GLU A 57 -28.81 2.56 -15.35
N ASP A 58 -28.00 2.37 -14.30
CA ASP A 58 -28.45 1.96 -12.95
C ASP A 58 -28.92 3.16 -12.08
N GLY A 59 -29.10 4.34 -12.69
CA GLY A 59 -29.70 5.52 -12.08
C GLY A 59 -28.76 6.40 -11.26
N PHE A 60 -27.44 6.25 -11.42
CA PHE A 60 -26.46 7.12 -10.76
C PHE A 60 -26.17 8.36 -11.61
N PRO A 61 -26.23 9.59 -11.05
CA PRO A 61 -25.92 10.80 -11.80
C PRO A 61 -24.48 10.77 -12.33
N PRO A 62 -24.26 10.97 -13.65
CA PRO A 62 -22.92 10.89 -14.24
C PRO A 62 -21.92 11.87 -13.63
N ALA A 63 -22.34 13.11 -13.35
CA ALA A 63 -21.50 14.15 -12.78
C ALA A 63 -21.00 13.82 -11.37
N GLU A 64 -21.88 13.31 -10.50
CA GLU A 64 -21.54 12.91 -9.14
C GLU A 64 -20.65 11.66 -9.15
N THR A 65 -20.98 10.69 -10.00
CA THR A 65 -20.22 9.45 -10.16
C THR A 65 -18.81 9.73 -10.64
N GLN A 66 -18.65 10.63 -11.62
CA GLN A 66 -17.33 10.99 -12.14
C GLN A 66 -16.43 11.63 -11.08
N GLN A 67 -17.00 12.44 -10.17
CA GLN A 67 -16.25 13.03 -9.06
C GLN A 67 -15.72 12.00 -8.05
N MET A 68 -16.27 10.78 -8.01
CA MET A 68 -15.79 9.72 -7.12
C MET A 68 -14.43 9.15 -7.53
N PHE A 69 -13.97 9.46 -8.75
CA PHE A 69 -12.81 8.80 -9.33
C PHE A 69 -11.77 9.80 -9.86
N GLU A 70 -10.50 9.48 -9.62
CA GLU A 70 -9.35 10.10 -10.26
C GLU A 70 -8.86 9.17 -11.37
N THR A 71 -8.74 9.67 -12.60
CA THR A 71 -8.37 8.84 -13.75
C THR A 71 -7.04 9.23 -14.37
N THR A 72 -6.29 8.25 -14.86
CA THR A 72 -5.08 8.46 -15.64
C THR A 72 -5.15 7.57 -16.88
N ASN A 73 -5.08 8.19 -18.06
CA ASN A 73 -5.09 7.46 -19.33
C ASN A 73 -3.80 6.64 -19.49
N ILE A 74 -3.94 5.38 -19.90
CA ILE A 74 -2.80 4.50 -20.16
C ILE A 74 -2.76 3.93 -21.59
N GLY A 75 -3.60 4.46 -22.49
CA GLY A 75 -3.72 4.02 -23.89
C GLY A 75 -4.80 2.95 -24.12
N ASN A 76 -5.14 2.70 -25.40
CA ASN A 76 -6.12 1.70 -25.85
C ASN A 76 -7.51 1.80 -25.18
N GLY A 77 -7.95 3.03 -24.88
CA GLY A 77 -9.23 3.30 -24.21
C GLY A 77 -9.32 2.85 -22.75
N ARG A 78 -8.20 2.45 -22.13
CA ARG A 78 -8.13 2.04 -20.73
C ARG A 78 -7.58 3.16 -19.85
N GLN A 79 -8.09 3.23 -18.64
CA GLN A 79 -7.68 4.16 -17.60
C GLN A 79 -7.29 3.40 -16.34
N CYS A 80 -6.21 3.85 -15.70
CA CYS A 80 -6.00 3.59 -14.28
C CYS A 80 -6.96 4.50 -13.51
N VAL A 81 -7.70 3.93 -12.57
CA VAL A 81 -8.73 4.65 -11.82
C VAL A 81 -8.42 4.48 -10.33
N LYS A 82 -8.37 5.61 -9.62
CA LYS A 82 -8.29 5.69 -8.17
C LYS A 82 -9.58 6.28 -7.62
N ILE A 83 -9.92 5.97 -6.39
CA ILE A 83 -11.07 6.57 -5.71
C ILE A 83 -10.62 7.91 -5.12
N ALA A 84 -11.33 8.99 -5.44
CA ALA A 84 -11.04 10.31 -4.89
C ALA A 84 -11.19 10.29 -3.37
N THR A 85 -10.16 10.74 -2.64
CA THR A 85 -10.13 10.65 -1.17
C THR A 85 -11.33 11.34 -0.52
N SER A 86 -11.75 12.50 -1.05
CA SER A 86 -12.90 13.27 -0.56
C SER A 86 -14.27 12.62 -0.83
N LYS A 87 -14.33 11.58 -1.67
CA LYS A 87 -15.56 10.90 -2.09
C LYS A 87 -15.60 9.42 -1.72
N LEU A 88 -14.74 8.99 -0.79
CA LEU A 88 -14.64 7.59 -0.39
C LEU A 88 -15.96 7.04 0.18
N ASN A 89 -16.73 7.84 0.93
CA ASN A 89 -18.02 7.42 1.47
C ASN A 89 -19.07 7.22 0.36
N CYS A 90 -19.16 8.14 -0.59
CA CYS A 90 -20.05 8.00 -1.75
C CYS A 90 -19.71 6.76 -2.58
N TYR A 91 -18.40 6.49 -2.78
CA TYR A 91 -17.96 5.26 -3.44
C TYR A 91 -18.36 4.00 -2.65
N ARG A 92 -18.30 4.01 -1.32
CA ARG A 92 -18.73 2.88 -0.50
C ARG A 92 -20.22 2.59 -0.65
N GLU A 93 -21.06 3.62 -0.64
CA GLU A 93 -22.51 3.49 -0.85
C GLU A 93 -22.82 2.93 -2.24
N LEU A 94 -22.17 3.48 -3.27
CA LEU A 94 -22.21 2.96 -4.62
C LEU A 94 -21.83 1.47 -4.64
N ARG A 95 -20.69 1.13 -4.05
CA ARG A 95 -20.11 -0.22 -4.07
C ARG A 95 -20.98 -1.21 -3.30
N ALA A 96 -21.57 -0.81 -2.18
CA ALA A 96 -22.50 -1.61 -1.37
C ALA A 96 -23.70 -2.10 -2.19
N ARG A 97 -24.23 -1.27 -3.11
CA ARG A 97 -25.33 -1.64 -4.00
C ARG A 97 -25.01 -2.82 -4.93
N TYR A 98 -23.73 -3.03 -5.23
CA TYR A 98 -23.22 -4.10 -6.10
C TYR A 98 -22.47 -5.20 -5.33
N LEU A 99 -22.36 -5.08 -4.01
CA LEU A 99 -21.75 -6.05 -3.10
C LEU A 99 -22.77 -7.06 -2.57
N ARG A 100 -23.90 -7.28 -3.26
CA ARG A 100 -24.86 -8.35 -2.88
C ARG A 100 -24.09 -9.64 -2.62
N GLU A 101 -24.33 -10.16 -1.43
CA GLU A 101 -23.47 -11.00 -0.61
C GLU A 101 -22.76 -12.11 -1.41
N LEU A 102 -21.43 -12.13 -1.32
CA LEU A 102 -20.73 -13.41 -1.36
C LEU A 102 -21.05 -14.09 -0.03
N GLU A 103 -22.20 -14.76 0.06
CA GLU A 103 -22.73 -15.38 1.29
C GLU A 103 -21.73 -16.33 1.97
N VAL A 104 -20.71 -16.80 1.25
CA VAL A 104 -19.67 -17.66 1.82
C VAL A 104 -18.29 -17.25 1.31
N SER A 105 -17.37 -16.95 2.24
CA SER A 105 -15.96 -16.67 1.94
C SER A 105 -15.33 -17.83 1.15
N PRO A 106 -14.57 -17.59 0.06
CA PRO A 106 -13.83 -18.63 -0.64
C PRO A 106 -12.89 -19.43 0.26
N LYS A 107 -12.41 -18.82 1.34
CA LYS A 107 -11.60 -19.49 2.37
C LYS A 107 -12.44 -20.41 3.26
N ALA A 108 -13.68 -20.02 3.58
CA ALA A 108 -14.63 -20.88 4.29
C ALA A 108 -15.06 -22.08 3.42
N ILE A 109 -15.31 -21.89 2.12
CA ILE A 109 -15.55 -22.98 1.17
C ILE A 109 -14.35 -23.93 1.10
N ALA A 110 -13.12 -23.39 1.04
CA ALA A 110 -11.91 -24.21 1.01
C ALA A 110 -11.63 -24.92 2.36
N ALA A 111 -12.10 -24.37 3.48
CA ALA A 111 -11.96 -25.00 4.80
C ALA A 111 -12.70 -26.34 4.88
N VAL A 112 -13.85 -26.46 4.20
CA VAL A 112 -14.59 -27.75 4.07
C VAL A 112 -13.70 -28.85 3.49
N LYS A 113 -12.71 -28.50 2.66
CA LYS A 113 -11.76 -29.43 2.03
C LYS A 113 -10.38 -29.46 2.71
N GLY A 114 -10.21 -28.84 3.88
CA GLY A 114 -8.91 -28.70 4.54
C GLY A 114 -7.92 -27.79 3.79
N GLN A 115 -8.40 -26.98 2.83
CA GLN A 115 -7.59 -26.20 1.90
C GLN A 115 -7.63 -24.69 2.20
N SER A 116 -8.03 -24.29 3.40
CA SER A 116 -8.20 -22.87 3.77
C SER A 116 -6.90 -22.05 3.62
N HIS A 117 -5.73 -22.66 3.85
CA HIS A 117 -4.42 -22.00 3.65
C HIS A 117 -4.08 -21.72 2.18
N SER A 118 -4.69 -22.45 1.24
CA SER A 118 -4.50 -22.22 -0.21
C SER A 118 -5.27 -21.01 -0.74
N LYS A 119 -6.17 -20.42 0.07
CA LYS A 119 -7.00 -19.28 -0.30
C LYS A 119 -6.67 -18.05 0.56
N SER A 120 -6.48 -16.91 -0.10
CA SER A 120 -6.29 -15.62 0.57
C SER A 120 -7.52 -15.22 1.36
N SER A 121 -7.34 -14.48 2.46
CA SER A 121 -8.44 -13.84 3.17
C SER A 121 -9.16 -12.82 2.28
N SER A 122 -10.47 -12.68 2.45
CA SER A 122 -11.28 -11.63 1.80
C SER A 122 -10.94 -10.23 2.31
N GLY A 123 -10.35 -10.13 3.50
CA GLY A 123 -9.92 -8.88 4.08
C GLY A 123 -8.55 -8.90 4.75
N ALA A 124 -8.14 -7.73 5.23
CA ALA A 124 -6.94 -7.49 6.00
C ALA A 124 -7.16 -6.32 6.97
N MET A 125 -6.30 -6.18 7.95
CA MET A 125 -6.33 -5.07 8.90
C MET A 125 -4.98 -4.35 8.86
N LEU A 126 -5.01 -3.02 8.87
CA LEU A 126 -3.81 -2.20 8.93
C LEU A 126 -3.90 -1.24 10.12
N GLN A 127 -2.94 -1.33 11.04
CA GLN A 127 -2.87 -0.48 12.24
C GLN A 127 -2.07 0.78 11.90
N ILE A 128 -2.63 1.97 12.18
CA ILE A 128 -2.03 3.25 11.81
C ILE A 128 -2.14 4.26 12.96
N TYR A 129 -1.01 4.74 13.47
CA TYR A 129 -0.97 5.96 14.28
C TYR A 129 -1.01 7.19 13.37
N THR A 130 -1.71 8.21 13.84
CA THR A 130 -1.83 9.52 13.19
C THR A 130 -1.65 10.60 14.24
N HIS A 131 -1.41 11.84 13.84
CA HIS A 131 -1.31 12.95 14.80
C HIS A 131 -2.58 13.10 15.66
N GLU A 132 -3.74 12.86 15.06
CA GLU A 132 -5.06 12.99 15.68
C GLU A 132 -5.33 11.89 16.72
N ASN A 133 -4.58 10.79 16.67
CA ASN A 133 -4.68 9.68 17.62
C ASN A 133 -3.32 8.99 17.76
N ASP A 134 -2.52 9.53 18.68
CA ASP A 134 -1.13 9.12 18.92
C ASP A 134 -1.00 8.09 20.07
N ALA A 135 -2.11 7.83 20.78
CA ALA A 135 -2.18 6.88 21.89
C ALA A 135 -2.74 5.52 21.46
N ASN A 136 -3.68 5.49 20.51
CA ASN A 136 -4.31 4.25 20.04
C ASN A 136 -4.31 4.22 18.51
N PRO A 137 -3.66 3.23 17.87
CA PRO A 137 -3.61 3.20 16.42
C PRO A 137 -5.02 2.90 15.88
N TYR A 138 -5.40 3.59 14.80
CA TYR A 138 -6.59 3.23 14.03
C TYR A 138 -6.41 1.83 13.45
N CYS A 139 -7.43 0.99 13.56
CA CYS A 139 -7.48 -0.26 12.82
C CYS A 139 -8.31 -0.11 11.54
N VAL A 140 -7.63 0.04 10.40
CA VAL A 140 -8.28 0.11 9.10
C VAL A 140 -8.60 -1.32 8.63
N LEU A 141 -9.87 -1.71 8.77
CA LEU A 141 -10.37 -2.96 8.18
C LEU A 141 -10.53 -2.78 6.67
N ILE A 142 -9.91 -3.65 5.89
CA ILE A 142 -9.97 -3.65 4.43
C ILE A 142 -10.64 -4.93 3.99
N GLU A 143 -11.73 -4.81 3.23
CA GLU A 143 -12.45 -5.96 2.72
C GLU A 143 -12.58 -5.82 1.20
N ASN A 144 -12.16 -6.85 0.46
CA ASN A 144 -12.22 -6.87 -0.99
C ASN A 144 -11.59 -5.63 -1.68
N GLY A 145 -10.54 -5.08 -1.08
CA GLY A 145 -9.80 -3.91 -1.56
C GLY A 145 -10.41 -2.58 -1.11
N ILE A 146 -11.48 -2.61 -0.32
CA ILE A 146 -12.20 -1.43 0.12
C ILE A 146 -11.89 -1.20 1.59
N PRO A 147 -11.15 -0.14 1.94
CA PRO A 147 -10.88 0.17 3.33
C PRO A 147 -12.12 0.79 3.98
N ARG A 148 -12.42 0.40 5.23
CA ARG A 148 -13.48 0.92 6.09
C ARG A 148 -12.88 1.91 7.11
N ALA A 149 -13.62 2.98 7.42
CA ALA A 149 -13.23 4.02 8.40
C ALA A 149 -11.74 4.44 8.33
N VAL A 150 -11.29 4.97 7.19
CA VAL A 150 -9.89 5.41 7.06
C VAL A 150 -9.74 6.78 7.69
N PRO A 151 -8.76 6.99 8.59
CA PRO A 151 -8.49 8.33 9.11
C PRO A 151 -8.01 9.27 8.00
N ASN A 152 -7.88 10.55 8.32
CA ASN A 152 -7.35 11.52 7.38
C ASN A 152 -5.84 11.31 7.19
N LEU A 153 -5.49 10.54 6.17
CA LEU A 153 -4.09 10.15 5.92
C LEU A 153 -3.24 11.34 5.45
N LYS A 154 -2.02 11.40 5.99
CA LYS A 154 -0.96 12.28 5.50
C LYS A 154 -0.44 11.77 4.15
N LYS A 155 0.50 12.50 3.56
CA LYS A 155 1.13 12.11 2.27
C LYS A 155 2.35 11.20 2.45
N LYS A 156 2.85 11.05 3.67
CA LYS A 156 4.04 10.28 4.01
C LYS A 156 3.69 9.22 5.04
N LEU A 157 4.25 8.03 4.88
CA LEU A 157 4.03 6.88 5.76
C LEU A 157 5.36 6.28 6.19
N LEU A 158 5.52 6.04 7.49
CA LEU A 158 6.54 5.15 8.02
C LEU A 158 5.91 3.78 8.26
N LEU A 159 6.46 2.74 7.63
CA LEU A 159 6.14 1.35 7.91
C LEU A 159 7.17 0.80 8.89
N ILE A 160 6.70 0.26 10.00
CA ILE A 160 7.51 -0.44 11.01
C ILE A 160 7.16 -1.92 10.95
N GLU A 161 8.14 -2.77 10.68
CA GLU A 161 7.94 -4.22 10.56
C GLU A 161 7.71 -4.90 11.90
N ASN A 162 8.48 -4.50 12.91
CA ASN A 162 8.49 -5.13 14.21
C ASN A 162 7.39 -4.56 15.13
N LEU A 163 6.69 -5.45 15.86
CA LEU A 163 5.58 -5.05 16.73
C LEU A 163 6.07 -4.23 17.94
N GLU A 164 7.20 -4.62 18.54
CA GLU A 164 7.76 -3.94 19.70
C GLU A 164 8.16 -2.50 19.35
N LEU A 165 8.80 -2.34 18.19
CA LEU A 165 9.10 -1.01 17.63
C LEU A 165 7.84 -0.18 17.36
N PHE A 166 6.77 -0.82 16.86
CA PHE A 166 5.52 -0.13 16.58
C PHE A 166 4.82 0.33 17.87
N ILE A 167 4.84 -0.49 18.92
CA ILE A 167 4.34 -0.13 20.25
C ILE A 167 5.15 1.05 20.81
N HIS A 168 6.47 1.01 20.66
CA HIS A 168 7.39 2.05 21.12
C HIS A 168 7.73 3.11 20.07
N TYR A 169 6.82 3.39 19.13
CA TYR A 169 7.15 4.21 17.95
C TYR A 169 7.73 5.59 18.29
N LYS A 170 7.35 6.21 19.43
CA LYS A 170 7.90 7.52 19.83
C LYS A 170 9.43 7.47 20.01
N LYS A 171 9.93 6.44 20.70
CA LYS A 171 11.38 6.19 20.83
C LYS A 171 12.02 5.87 19.48
N VAL A 172 11.30 5.14 18.64
CA VAL A 172 11.77 4.82 17.28
C VAL A 172 11.88 6.06 16.41
N LEU A 173 10.96 7.03 16.52
CA LEU A 173 11.07 8.31 15.83
C LEU A 173 12.29 9.10 16.30
N GLU A 174 12.55 9.16 17.61
CA GLU A 174 13.76 9.79 18.16
C GLU A 174 15.03 9.12 17.59
N TYR A 175 15.06 7.79 17.59
CA TYR A 175 16.16 7.02 17.00
C TYR A 175 16.33 7.33 15.51
N ILE A 176 15.26 7.27 14.72
CA ILE A 176 15.28 7.57 13.28
C ILE A 176 15.82 8.98 13.05
N ASN A 177 15.32 9.97 13.78
CA ASN A 177 15.72 11.37 13.60
C ASN A 177 17.17 11.63 14.01
N LYS A 178 17.71 10.86 14.98
CA LYS A 178 19.12 10.95 15.44
C LYS A 178 20.09 10.14 14.55
N LYS A 179 19.69 8.95 14.12
CA LYS A 179 20.60 7.92 13.56
C LYS A 179 20.34 7.57 12.12
N CYS A 180 19.13 7.76 11.61
CA CYS A 180 18.83 7.55 10.20
C CYS A 180 19.02 8.86 9.44
N GLY A 181 19.58 8.78 8.23
CA GLY A 181 19.82 9.98 7.43
C GLY A 181 18.51 10.71 7.14
N ARG A 182 18.51 12.04 7.00
CA ARG A 182 17.29 12.80 6.66
C ARG A 182 16.78 12.35 5.29
N VAL A 183 15.72 11.54 5.28
CA VAL A 183 15.12 11.06 4.04
C VAL A 183 13.87 11.91 3.74
N HIS A 184 13.86 12.55 2.57
CA HIS A 184 12.79 13.45 2.11
C HIS A 184 12.54 14.72 2.95
N GLY A 185 13.63 15.32 3.44
CA GLY A 185 13.70 16.76 3.70
C GLY A 185 13.16 17.23 5.05
N GLY A 186 13.11 16.36 6.05
CA GLY A 186 12.72 16.79 7.40
C GLY A 186 12.73 15.67 8.42
N GLU A 187 12.34 16.04 9.63
CA GLU A 187 12.10 15.13 10.75
C GLU A 187 10.92 14.20 10.46
N VAL A 188 11.01 12.94 10.89
CA VAL A 188 9.89 12.01 10.92
C VAL A 188 9.12 12.25 12.21
N ALA A 189 7.96 12.90 12.09
CA ALA A 189 7.07 13.23 13.19
C ALA A 189 5.61 13.03 12.77
N LEU A 190 4.75 12.67 13.73
CA LEU A 190 3.33 12.39 13.48
C LEU A 190 2.58 13.57 12.81
N THR A 191 3.04 14.79 13.02
CA THR A 191 2.47 16.00 12.39
C THR A 191 2.53 15.96 10.86
N SER A 192 3.46 15.19 10.28
CA SER A 192 3.67 15.10 8.82
C SER A 192 3.74 13.68 8.26
N TRP A 193 3.78 12.67 9.13
CA TRP A 193 3.85 11.26 8.79
C TRP A 193 2.78 10.47 9.52
N ASP A 194 2.16 9.53 8.81
CA ASP A 194 1.46 8.42 9.46
C ASP A 194 2.47 7.31 9.79
N ILE A 195 2.16 6.47 10.78
CA ILE A 195 3.00 5.32 11.17
C ILE A 195 2.14 4.08 11.16
N ALA A 196 2.53 3.05 10.41
CA ALA A 196 1.77 1.82 10.33
C ALA A 196 2.61 0.57 10.61
N TYR A 197 1.97 -0.40 11.26
CA TYR A 197 2.54 -1.71 11.49
C TYR A 197 2.49 -2.54 10.20
N SER A 198 3.63 -3.07 9.77
CA SER A 198 3.73 -3.80 8.51
C SER A 198 3.60 -5.32 8.68
N GLN A 199 3.92 -5.87 9.86
CA GLN A 199 3.86 -7.31 10.12
C GLN A 199 4.67 -8.14 9.09
N GLY A 200 5.89 -7.70 8.82
CA GLY A 200 6.78 -8.28 7.81
C GLY A 200 6.11 -8.52 6.45
N SER A 201 6.16 -9.76 5.95
CA SER A 201 5.53 -10.14 4.68
C SER A 201 4.00 -9.93 4.64
N GLY A 202 3.35 -9.75 5.80
CA GLY A 202 1.93 -9.41 5.93
C GLY A 202 1.55 -8.12 5.20
N ILE A 203 2.46 -7.12 5.15
CA ILE A 203 2.22 -5.86 4.41
C ILE A 203 2.03 -6.10 2.91
N LEU A 204 2.56 -7.20 2.39
CA LEU A 204 2.41 -7.62 1.01
C LEU A 204 1.02 -8.21 0.74
N ASN A 205 0.09 -8.21 1.68
CA ASN A 205 -1.30 -8.54 1.36
C ASN A 205 -1.83 -7.55 0.30
N LYS A 206 -2.34 -8.06 -0.82
CA LYS A 206 -2.88 -7.25 -1.92
C LYS A 206 -3.97 -6.27 -1.46
N GLN A 207 -4.67 -6.60 -0.37
CA GLN A 207 -5.72 -5.76 0.22
C GLN A 207 -5.13 -4.40 0.67
N HIS A 208 -3.91 -4.39 1.24
CA HIS A 208 -3.25 -3.17 1.73
C HIS A 208 -2.94 -2.16 0.62
N LEU A 209 -2.83 -2.59 -0.65
CA LEU A 209 -2.50 -1.69 -1.76
C LEU A 209 -3.51 -0.57 -1.95
N SER A 210 -4.78 -0.81 -1.62
CA SER A 210 -5.86 0.19 -1.66
C SER A 210 -5.61 1.38 -0.72
N VAL A 211 -4.96 1.14 0.42
CA VAL A 211 -4.59 2.16 1.40
C VAL A 211 -3.20 2.71 1.08
N LEU A 212 -2.21 1.82 0.88
CA LEU A 212 -0.81 2.22 0.69
C LEU A 212 -0.59 3.07 -0.58
N SER A 213 -1.38 2.88 -1.63
CA SER A 213 -1.28 3.67 -2.86
C SER A 213 -1.76 5.13 -2.75
N ARG A 214 -2.33 5.51 -1.59
CA ARG A 214 -2.77 6.88 -1.28
C ARG A 214 -1.63 7.78 -0.78
N TYR A 215 -0.54 7.18 -0.31
CA TYR A 215 0.67 7.89 0.09
C TYR A 215 1.51 8.27 -1.13
N GLN A 216 2.26 9.36 -1.00
CA GLN A 216 3.25 9.78 -2.00
C GLN A 216 4.64 9.22 -1.68
N VAL A 217 4.94 9.09 -0.38
CA VAL A 217 6.21 8.59 0.15
C VAL A 217 5.92 7.53 1.19
N ILE A 218 6.65 6.42 1.11
CA ILE A 218 6.64 5.36 2.11
C ILE A 218 8.08 5.05 2.48
N GLU A 219 8.39 5.08 3.76
CA GLU A 219 9.67 4.64 4.31
C GLU A 219 9.48 3.35 5.08
N CYS A 220 10.33 2.37 4.80
CA CYS A 220 10.26 1.02 5.34
C CYS A 220 11.38 0.85 6.35
N LEU A 221 11.04 0.86 7.64
CA LEU A 221 11.89 0.40 8.72
C LEU A 221 11.65 -1.10 8.89
N PHE A 222 12.41 -1.87 8.12
CA PHE A 222 12.34 -3.34 8.01
C PHE A 222 13.68 -3.97 8.41
N ASP A 223 13.64 -5.23 8.85
CA ASP A 223 14.80 -5.94 9.37
C ASP A 223 15.98 -5.93 8.38
N LEU A 224 17.20 -5.89 8.92
CA LEU A 224 18.43 -5.89 8.12
C LEU A 224 18.84 -7.31 7.74
N ASP A 225 17.88 -8.02 7.14
CA ASP A 225 17.95 -9.43 6.78
C ASP A 225 17.29 -9.66 5.41
N TYR A 226 17.34 -10.88 4.90
CA TYR A 226 16.71 -11.19 3.61
C TYR A 226 15.19 -10.92 3.61
N GLY A 227 14.51 -11.21 4.71
CA GLY A 227 13.06 -11.05 4.86
C GLY A 227 12.62 -9.59 4.70
N GLY A 228 13.29 -8.68 5.39
CA GLY A 228 13.09 -7.24 5.26
C GLY A 228 13.42 -6.75 3.85
N TYR A 229 14.55 -7.20 3.28
CA TYR A 229 14.96 -6.80 1.93
C TYR A 229 13.95 -7.24 0.85
N ILE A 230 13.48 -8.50 0.88
CA ILE A 230 12.52 -9.00 -0.12
C ILE A 230 11.15 -8.36 0.04
N THR A 231 10.74 -8.08 1.27
CA THR A 231 9.49 -7.38 1.56
C THR A 231 9.53 -5.97 0.99
N TYR A 232 10.59 -5.20 1.23
CA TYR A 232 10.76 -3.87 0.64
C TYR A 232 10.78 -3.90 -0.89
N ILE A 233 11.59 -4.76 -1.51
CA ILE A 233 11.67 -4.86 -2.98
C ILE A 233 10.29 -5.18 -3.57
N THR A 234 9.60 -6.15 -2.98
CA THR A 234 8.27 -6.57 -3.44
C THR A 234 7.24 -5.46 -3.30
N LEU A 235 7.24 -4.76 -2.16
CA LEU A 235 6.34 -3.65 -1.90
C LEU A 235 6.56 -2.50 -2.89
N LYS A 236 7.82 -2.10 -3.09
CA LYS A 236 8.21 -1.06 -4.05
C LYS A 236 7.76 -1.38 -5.48
N ASN A 237 7.86 -2.65 -5.89
CA ASN A 237 7.42 -3.09 -7.22
C ASN A 237 5.90 -3.04 -7.40
N ARG A 238 5.14 -3.28 -6.33
CA ARG A 238 3.67 -3.26 -6.34
C ARG A 238 3.10 -1.84 -6.30
N LEU A 239 3.75 -0.93 -5.59
CA LEU A 239 3.31 0.46 -5.43
C LEU A 239 3.90 1.39 -6.50
N ARG A 240 3.62 1.10 -7.76
CA ARG A 240 4.06 1.95 -8.89
C ARG A 240 3.50 3.37 -8.74
N GLY A 241 4.38 4.36 -8.76
CA GLY A 241 4.03 5.77 -8.59
C GLY A 241 4.13 6.30 -7.15
N VAL A 242 4.42 5.42 -6.17
CA VAL A 242 4.75 5.81 -4.80
C VAL A 242 6.26 5.76 -4.62
N LYS A 243 6.84 6.76 -3.94
CA LYS A 243 8.27 6.76 -3.59
C LYS A 243 8.47 5.89 -2.36
N VAL A 244 8.84 4.63 -2.58
CA VAL A 244 9.15 3.67 -1.49
C VAL A 244 10.65 3.62 -1.25
N LYS A 245 11.08 3.76 0.00
CA LYS A 245 12.49 3.72 0.41
C LYS A 245 12.72 2.79 1.60
N PHE A 246 13.87 2.15 1.61
CA PHE A 246 14.36 1.38 2.74
C PHE A 246 15.07 2.33 3.70
N LEU A 247 14.67 2.32 4.98
CA LEU A 247 15.20 3.17 6.02
C LEU A 247 16.16 2.34 6.90
N ALA A 248 17.36 2.86 7.12
CA ALA A 248 18.37 2.24 7.97
C ALA A 248 19.26 3.34 8.59
N PRO A 249 19.94 3.05 9.71
CA PRO A 249 20.92 3.95 10.32
C PRO A 249 22.02 4.36 9.33
N THR A 250 22.52 5.60 9.40
CA THR A 250 23.62 6.05 8.53
C THR A 250 24.90 5.27 8.77
N GLU A 251 25.14 4.88 10.03
CA GLU A 251 26.27 4.06 10.45
C GLU A 251 25.91 2.57 10.52
N PHE A 252 25.16 2.07 9.54
CA PHE A 252 24.71 0.67 9.50
C PHE A 252 25.87 -0.34 9.66
N ASN A 253 27.09 -0.02 9.22
CA ASN A 253 28.26 -0.89 9.45
C ASN A 253 28.53 -1.14 10.93
N LYS A 254 28.49 -0.09 11.77
CA LYS A 254 28.67 -0.23 13.22
C LYS A 254 27.53 -1.04 13.85
N VAL A 255 26.32 -0.86 13.34
CA VAL A 255 25.14 -1.62 13.80
C VAL A 255 25.32 -3.11 13.53
N PHE A 256 25.81 -3.50 12.33
CA PHE A 256 26.13 -4.90 12.04
C PHE A 256 27.25 -5.43 12.95
N GLU A 257 28.32 -4.66 13.18
CA GLU A 257 29.44 -5.09 14.02
C GLU A 257 29.06 -5.25 15.50
N GLN A 258 28.18 -4.37 16.01
CA GLN A 258 27.82 -4.35 17.42
C GLN A 258 26.67 -5.30 17.77
N TYR A 259 25.70 -5.44 16.87
CA TYR A 259 24.44 -6.14 17.15
C TYR A 259 24.13 -7.27 16.18
N GLY A 260 24.99 -7.49 15.18
CA GLY A 260 24.78 -8.52 14.19
C GLY A 260 24.98 -9.92 14.74
N PHE A 261 24.21 -10.85 14.23
CA PHE A 261 24.35 -12.28 14.50
C PHE A 261 24.44 -13.07 13.19
N GLU A 262 24.92 -14.31 13.30
CA GLU A 262 25.27 -15.13 12.14
C GLU A 262 24.11 -15.28 11.15
N MET A 263 24.39 -14.96 9.89
CA MET A 263 23.46 -15.14 8.79
C MET A 263 23.57 -16.57 8.23
N PRO A 264 22.45 -17.31 8.11
CA PRO A 264 22.45 -18.62 7.47
C PRO A 264 22.96 -18.58 6.03
N GLN A 265 23.68 -19.63 5.60
CA GLN A 265 24.23 -19.71 4.24
C GLN A 265 23.16 -19.59 3.13
N SER A 266 21.95 -20.10 3.37
CA SER A 266 20.81 -19.94 2.46
C SER A 266 20.44 -18.48 2.25
N GLU A 267 20.44 -17.70 3.33
CA GLU A 267 20.13 -16.28 3.35
C GLU A 267 21.22 -15.46 2.64
N TYR A 268 22.49 -15.80 2.87
CA TYR A 268 23.63 -15.21 2.16
C TYR A 268 23.46 -15.34 0.63
N ILE A 269 23.16 -16.55 0.15
CA ILE A 269 22.97 -16.81 -1.28
C ILE A 269 21.80 -16.00 -1.83
N GLN A 270 20.71 -15.90 -1.07
CA GLN A 270 19.54 -15.12 -1.47
C GLN A 270 19.86 -13.63 -1.61
N ILE A 271 20.57 -13.03 -0.64
CA ILE A 271 20.98 -11.62 -0.68
C ILE A 271 21.99 -11.37 -1.81
N GLU A 272 22.91 -12.29 -2.04
CA GLU A 272 23.87 -12.20 -3.14
C GLU A 272 23.15 -12.18 -4.51
N ASN A 273 22.16 -13.04 -4.69
CA ASN A 273 21.32 -13.05 -5.89
C ASN A 273 20.51 -11.77 -6.03
N MET A 274 20.00 -11.20 -4.94
CA MET A 274 19.31 -9.90 -4.95
C MET A 274 20.21 -8.75 -5.37
N LEU A 275 21.48 -8.75 -4.93
CA LEU A 275 22.44 -7.71 -5.33
C LEU A 275 22.77 -7.78 -6.83
N LYS A 276 22.86 -8.99 -7.37
CA LYS A 276 23.04 -9.24 -8.81
C LYS A 276 21.80 -8.84 -9.61
N GLY A 277 20.60 -8.97 -9.03
CA GLY A 277 19.32 -8.68 -9.68
C GLY A 277 18.79 -7.25 -9.50
N GLY A 278 18.51 -6.55 -10.60
CA GLY A 278 17.70 -5.32 -10.59
C GLY A 278 18.43 -4.01 -10.25
N ARG A 279 17.70 -2.89 -10.40
CA ARG A 279 18.21 -1.54 -10.12
C ARG A 279 17.83 -1.09 -8.71
N HIS A 280 18.75 -1.33 -7.77
CA HIS A 280 18.66 -0.85 -6.38
C HIS A 280 19.34 0.51 -6.21
N SER A 281 18.89 1.31 -5.24
CA SER A 281 19.56 2.56 -4.86
C SER A 281 20.94 2.28 -4.27
N LYS A 282 21.89 3.22 -4.42
CA LYS A 282 23.27 3.07 -3.92
C LYS A 282 23.31 2.67 -2.44
N ILE A 283 22.60 3.40 -1.58
CA ILE A 283 22.57 3.12 -0.13
C ILE A 283 22.06 1.70 0.19
N PHE A 284 20.96 1.28 -0.43
CA PHE A 284 20.41 -0.06 -0.23
C PHE A 284 21.36 -1.18 -0.68
N LYS A 285 22.13 -0.95 -1.77
CA LYS A 285 23.19 -1.88 -2.18
C LYS A 285 24.31 -1.97 -1.15
N GLU A 286 24.72 -0.84 -0.57
CA GLU A 286 25.79 -0.83 0.44
C GLU A 286 25.35 -1.54 1.73
N ILE A 287 24.10 -1.38 2.16
CA ILE A 287 23.54 -2.13 3.31
C ILE A 287 23.65 -3.65 3.06
N MET A 288 23.13 -4.13 1.91
CA MET A 288 23.22 -5.57 1.57
C MET A 288 24.66 -6.07 1.46
N LYS A 289 25.58 -5.26 0.88
CA LYS A 289 27.00 -5.63 0.78
C LYS A 289 27.66 -5.72 2.16
N THR A 290 27.31 -4.84 3.08
CA THR A 290 27.80 -4.88 4.46
C THR A 290 27.31 -6.15 5.16
N ALA A 291 26.03 -6.49 5.01
CA ALA A 291 25.47 -7.73 5.54
C ALA A 291 26.24 -8.97 5.02
N LEU A 292 26.49 -9.05 3.70
CA LEU A 292 27.28 -10.15 3.10
C LEU A 292 28.73 -10.16 3.54
N ARG A 293 29.39 -9.00 3.63
CA ARG A 293 30.79 -8.88 4.03
C ARG A 293 31.02 -9.43 5.43
N HIS A 294 30.14 -9.06 6.36
CA HIS A 294 30.22 -9.51 7.75
C HIS A 294 29.60 -10.89 7.95
N ARG A 295 28.76 -11.36 7.01
CA ARG A 295 27.89 -12.53 7.17
C ARG A 295 26.97 -12.42 8.39
N LEU A 296 26.47 -11.20 8.62
CA LEU A 296 25.61 -10.88 9.74
C LEU A 296 24.27 -10.34 9.26
N LYS A 297 23.24 -10.58 10.06
CA LYS A 297 21.95 -9.89 10.01
C LYS A 297 21.65 -9.23 11.35
N VAL A 298 20.72 -8.28 11.35
CA VAL A 298 20.37 -7.50 12.55
C VAL A 298 18.84 -7.43 12.69
N GLU A 299 18.36 -7.77 13.88
CA GLU A 299 16.98 -7.55 14.35
C GLU A 299 16.81 -6.10 14.81
N GLN A 300 15.71 -5.44 14.47
CA GLN A 300 15.57 -4.00 14.72
C GLN A 300 15.22 -3.62 16.16
N GLU A 301 14.83 -4.55 17.01
CA GLU A 301 14.58 -4.31 18.44
C GLU A 301 15.78 -3.64 19.13
N VAL A 302 16.98 -3.84 18.59
CA VAL A 302 18.22 -3.18 19.04
C VAL A 302 18.15 -1.65 18.96
N TYR A 303 17.23 -1.08 18.18
CA TYR A 303 17.01 0.37 18.10
C TYR A 303 16.32 0.95 19.33
N LEU A 304 15.73 0.11 20.19
CA LEU A 304 15.17 0.52 21.47
C LEU A 304 16.21 0.55 22.60
N LEU A 305 17.40 0.00 22.36
CA LEU A 305 18.49 0.00 23.33
C LEU A 305 19.05 1.43 23.46
N ASP A 306 19.17 1.90 24.69
CA ASP A 306 19.89 3.13 24.99
C ASP A 306 21.41 2.87 24.85
N GLU A 307 22.15 3.85 24.33
CA GLU A 307 23.61 3.79 24.15
C GLU A 307 24.32 3.50 25.48
N THR A 308 23.68 3.83 26.62
CA THR A 308 24.23 3.66 27.97
C THR A 308 24.14 2.24 28.55
N ILE A 309 23.45 1.31 27.91
CA ILE A 309 23.21 -0.04 28.48
C ILE A 309 24.45 -0.94 28.35
N TYR A 310 25.39 -0.63 27.44
CA TYR A 310 26.54 -1.50 27.14
C TYR A 310 27.92 -0.90 27.42
N ASP A 311 28.03 0.32 27.95
CA ASP A 311 29.28 0.86 28.52
C ASP A 311 29.68 0.19 29.85
N LYS A 312 29.08 -0.95 30.18
CA LYS A 312 29.39 -1.80 31.33
C LYS A 312 29.52 -3.27 30.94
N CYS A 313 30.46 -3.60 30.06
CA CYS A 313 31.07 -4.92 29.98
C CYS A 313 32.53 -4.76 29.55
#